data_AF-A0A7Y5CC73-F1
#
_entry.id   AF-A0A7Y5CC73-F1
#
_cell.length_a   1.000
_cell.length_b   1.000
_cell.length_c   1.000
_cell.angle_alpha   90.00
_cell.angle_beta   90.00
_cell.angle_gamma   90.00
#
_symmetry.space_group_name_H-M   'P 1'
#
loop_
_entity.id
_entity.type
_entity.pdbx_description
1 polymer ?
#
loop_
_entity_poly.entity_id
_entity_poly.type
_entity_poly.pdbx_seq_one_letter_code
_entity_poly.pdbx_strand_id
1 'polypeptide(L)'
;MRDNLSVRIGGIAANLSRIYSFSQDIGSCEEVLDLINETIHFVNWTMIDPTIECSTSHVLADLAALLETWKRTCQSNWVDDTERLVISSAAQEWAQRILQCSGLLNRAKPA
;
A
#
# COMPACT_ATOMS: atom_id res chain seq x y z
N MET A 1 -5.20 7.57 -21.15
CA MET A 1 -6.27 8.03 -20.24
C MET A 1 -5.89 7.55 -18.86
N ARG A 2 -5.88 8.40 -17.83
CA ARG A 2 -5.58 7.95 -16.45
C ARG A 2 -6.82 7.28 -15.88
N ASP A 3 -6.63 6.20 -15.13
CA ASP A 3 -7.73 5.61 -14.36
C ASP A 3 -8.31 6.63 -13.39
N ASN A 4 -9.56 6.45 -13.01
CA ASN A 4 -10.21 7.29 -12.01
C ASN A 4 -9.41 7.25 -10.70
N LEU A 5 -9.28 8.39 -10.01
CA LEU A 5 -8.53 8.51 -8.76
C LEU A 5 -8.94 7.46 -7.72
N SER A 6 -10.24 7.17 -7.57
CA SER A 6 -10.73 6.10 -6.68
C SER A 6 -10.17 4.73 -7.04
N VAL A 7 -10.07 4.41 -8.34
CA VAL A 7 -9.53 3.12 -8.80
C VAL A 7 -8.04 3.03 -8.51
N ARG A 8 -7.29 4.11 -8.72
CA ARG A 8 -5.86 4.18 -8.46
C ARG A 8 -5.53 3.99 -6.98
N ILE A 9 -6.28 4.68 -6.10
CA ILE A 9 -6.17 4.51 -4.64
C ILE A 9 -6.58 3.09 -4.23
N GLY A 10 -7.63 2.53 -4.84
CA GLY A 10 -8.00 1.13 -4.64
C GLY A 10 -6.91 0.14 -5.06
N GLY A 11 -6.17 0.42 -6.14
CA GLY A 11 -5.01 -0.36 -6.57
C GLY A 11 -3.88 -0.36 -5.56
N ILE A 12 -3.60 0.79 -4.92
CA ILE A 12 -2.63 0.87 -3.80
C ILE A 12 -3.08 -0.04 -2.64
N ALA A 13 -4.36 0.00 -2.25
CA ALA A 13 -4.90 -0.89 -1.22
C ALA A 13 -4.79 -2.39 -1.58
N ALA A 14 -5.00 -2.73 -2.86
CA ALA A 14 -4.86 -4.09 -3.35
C ALA A 14 -3.41 -4.58 -3.26
N ASN A 15 -2.43 -3.73 -3.62
CA ASN A 15 -1.01 -4.08 -3.47
C ASN A 15 -0.61 -4.25 -2.00
N LEU A 16 -1.11 -3.41 -1.10
CA LEU A 16 -0.90 -3.60 0.35
C LEU A 16 -1.49 -4.92 0.85
N SER A 17 -2.66 -5.33 0.33
CA SER A 17 -3.23 -6.65 0.66
C SER A 17 -2.36 -7.81 0.17
N ARG A 18 -1.69 -7.65 -0.97
CA ARG A 18 -0.73 -8.63 -1.48
C ARG A 18 0.54 -8.68 -0.63
N ILE A 19 1.07 -7.53 -0.23
CA ILE A 19 2.21 -7.44 0.71
C ILE A 19 1.87 -8.17 2.00
N TYR A 20 0.70 -7.91 2.60
CA TYR A 20 0.22 -8.64 3.78
C TYR A 20 0.28 -10.16 3.60
N SER A 21 -0.21 -10.66 2.46
CA SER A 21 -0.26 -12.09 2.16
C SER A 21 1.14 -12.69 1.97
N PHE A 22 2.00 -12.06 1.16
CA PHE A 22 3.33 -12.59 0.86
C PHE A 22 4.31 -12.44 2.03
N SER A 23 4.13 -11.45 2.90
CA SER A 23 4.91 -11.34 4.13
C SER A 23 4.62 -12.47 5.14
N GLN A 24 3.66 -13.35 4.91
CA GLN A 24 3.49 -14.54 5.77
C GLN A 24 4.42 -15.69 5.37
N ASP A 25 5.08 -15.59 4.22
CA ASP A 25 5.98 -16.60 3.70
C ASP A 25 7.43 -16.08 3.64
N ILE A 26 8.35 -16.80 4.26
CA ILE A 26 9.79 -16.49 4.24
C ILE A 26 10.38 -16.57 2.82
N GLY A 27 9.80 -17.37 1.92
CA GLY A 27 10.24 -17.51 0.53
C GLY A 27 9.93 -16.31 -0.36
N SER A 28 9.02 -15.42 0.05
CA SER A 28 8.43 -14.39 -0.81
C SER A 28 9.10 -13.01 -0.71
N CYS A 29 10.40 -12.96 -0.40
CA CYS A 29 11.12 -11.68 -0.18
C CYS A 29 11.12 -10.78 -1.43
N GLU A 30 11.42 -11.38 -2.58
CA GLU A 30 11.55 -10.66 -3.85
C GLU A 30 10.19 -10.10 -4.29
N GLU A 31 9.13 -10.90 -4.17
CA GLU A 31 7.76 -10.50 -4.49
C GLU A 31 7.29 -9.34 -3.59
N VAL A 32 7.62 -9.37 -2.30
CA VAL A 32 7.30 -8.26 -1.39
C VAL A 32 8.09 -7.01 -1.72
N LEU A 33 9.38 -7.14 -2.06
CA LEU A 33 10.20 -6.01 -2.50
C LEU A 33 9.65 -5.36 -3.78
N ASP A 34 9.27 -6.17 -4.77
CA ASP A 34 8.69 -5.69 -6.02
C ASP A 34 7.37 -4.99 -5.80
N LEU A 35 6.48 -5.58 -5.00
CA LEU A 35 5.21 -4.95 -4.62
C LEU A 35 5.42 -3.63 -3.87
N ILE A 36 6.41 -3.55 -2.97
CA ILE A 36 6.74 -2.29 -2.28
C ILE A 36 7.20 -1.23 -3.27
N ASN A 37 8.12 -1.57 -4.19
CA ASN A 37 8.61 -0.64 -5.20
C ASN A 37 7.49 -0.14 -6.13
N GLU A 38 6.64 -1.06 -6.60
CA GLU A 38 5.47 -0.72 -7.42
C GLU A 38 4.51 0.19 -6.65
N THR A 39 4.24 -0.13 -5.38
CA THR A 39 3.32 0.64 -4.55
C THR A 39 3.83 2.06 -4.31
N ILE A 40 5.13 2.24 -4.03
CA ILE A 40 5.75 3.58 -3.92
C ILE A 40 5.58 4.36 -5.23
N HIS A 41 5.81 3.72 -6.37
CA HIS A 41 5.61 4.35 -7.67
C HIS A 41 4.15 4.78 -7.88
N PHE A 42 3.19 3.92 -7.56
CA PHE A 42 1.76 4.24 -7.67
C PHE A 42 1.31 5.33 -6.71
N VAL A 43 1.84 5.36 -5.49
CA VAL A 43 1.59 6.43 -4.53
C VAL A 43 2.07 7.77 -5.10
N ASN A 44 3.33 7.85 -5.52
CA ASN A 44 3.91 9.08 -6.08
C ASN A 44 3.14 9.54 -7.33
N TRP A 45 2.79 8.60 -8.21
CA TRP A 45 1.98 8.89 -9.38
C TRP A 45 0.58 9.37 -8.99
N THR A 46 -0.02 8.84 -7.92
CA THR A 46 -1.37 9.23 -7.44
C THR A 46 -1.39 10.60 -6.81
N MET A 47 -0.36 10.96 -6.05
CA MET A 47 -0.28 12.25 -5.36
C MET A 47 -0.13 13.46 -6.30
N ILE A 48 0.34 13.27 -7.55
CA ILE A 48 0.40 14.36 -8.54
C ILE A 48 -0.96 14.66 -9.19
N ASP A 49 -2.03 13.96 -8.81
CA ASP A 49 -3.36 14.26 -9.29
C ASP A 49 -3.87 15.58 -8.69
N PRO A 50 -4.23 16.60 -9.49
CA PRO A 50 -4.63 17.90 -8.96
C PRO A 50 -5.99 17.87 -8.25
N THR A 51 -6.75 16.78 -8.39
CA THR A 51 -8.07 16.61 -7.76
C THR A 51 -8.00 15.86 -6.44
N ILE A 52 -6.82 15.38 -6.03
CA ILE A 52 -6.67 14.66 -4.77
C ILE A 52 -6.95 15.57 -3.58
N GLU A 53 -7.74 15.07 -2.64
CA GLU A 53 -7.96 15.78 -1.39
C GLU A 53 -6.67 15.87 -0.58
N CYS A 54 -6.41 17.03 0.04
CA CYS A 54 -5.22 17.27 0.86
C CYS A 54 -5.06 16.23 1.99
N SER A 55 -6.16 15.84 2.63
CA SER A 55 -6.21 14.77 3.63
C SER A 55 -5.68 13.44 3.08
N THR A 56 -6.19 13.02 1.91
CA THR A 56 -5.78 11.79 1.24
C THR A 56 -4.33 11.87 0.77
N SER A 57 -3.88 13.01 0.26
CA SER A 57 -2.48 13.22 -0.14
C SER A 57 -1.51 13.04 1.04
N HIS A 58 -1.84 13.54 2.24
CA HIS A 58 -1.01 13.34 3.43
C HIS A 58 -0.96 11.87 3.85
N VAL A 59 -2.09 11.17 3.83
CA VAL A 59 -2.14 9.73 4.13
C VAL A 59 -1.25 8.94 3.16
N LEU A 60 -1.25 9.29 1.88
CA LEU A 60 -0.38 8.68 0.88
C LEU A 60 1.10 9.01 1.10
N ALA A 61 1.43 10.23 1.53
CA ALA A 61 2.80 10.61 1.86
C ALA A 61 3.36 9.80 3.04
N ASP A 62 2.57 9.63 4.11
CA ASP A 62 2.91 8.80 5.26
C ASP A 62 3.16 7.34 4.85
N LEU A 63 2.28 6.82 3.96
CA LEU A 63 2.44 5.48 3.41
C LEU A 63 3.74 5.32 2.61
N ALA A 64 4.10 6.29 1.77
CA ALA A 64 5.34 6.23 1.00
C ALA A 64 6.58 6.15 1.90
N ALA A 65 6.61 6.96 2.97
CA ALA A 65 7.71 6.94 3.94
C ALA A 65 7.82 5.59 4.67
N LEU A 66 6.67 5.00 5.02
CA LEU A 66 6.60 3.68 5.65
C LEU A 66 7.08 2.58 4.70
N LEU A 67 6.66 2.60 3.44
CA LEU A 67 7.08 1.64 2.42
C LEU A 67 8.59 1.69 2.15
N GLU A 68 9.19 2.89 2.11
CA GLU A 68 10.65 3.02 2.01
C GLU A 68 11.38 2.41 3.22
N THR A 69 10.76 2.44 4.40
CA THR A 69 11.29 1.77 5.59
C THR A 69 11.19 0.26 5.46
N TRP A 70 10.04 -0.27 5.05
CA TRP A 70 9.86 -1.70 4.82
C TRP A 70 10.80 -2.25 3.75
N LYS A 71 11.02 -1.49 2.66
CA LYS A 71 11.98 -1.84 1.62
C LYS A 71 13.37 -2.11 2.20
N ARG A 72 13.86 -1.21 3.05
CA ARG A 72 15.16 -1.39 3.74
C ARG A 72 15.15 -2.61 4.65
N THR A 73 14.08 -2.80 5.43
CA THR A 73 13.94 -3.97 6.32
C THR A 73 13.96 -5.29 5.55
N CYS A 74 13.26 -5.37 4.41
CA CYS A 74 13.28 -6.57 3.55
C CYS A 74 14.68 -6.84 3.00
N GLN A 75 15.42 -5.79 2.63
CA GLN A 75 16.78 -5.94 2.11
C GLN A 75 17.80 -6.37 3.18
N SER A 76 17.61 -6.01 4.45
CA SER A 76 18.58 -6.29 5.51
C SER A 76 18.22 -7.49 6.40
N ASN A 77 16.94 -7.67 6.73
CA ASN A 77 16.48 -8.50 7.86
C ASN A 77 15.26 -9.38 7.54
N TRP A 78 14.99 -9.72 6.27
CA TRP A 78 13.78 -10.48 5.89
C TRP A 78 13.58 -11.83 6.61
N VAL A 79 14.68 -12.50 6.94
CA VAL A 79 14.65 -13.80 7.62
C VAL A 79 14.13 -13.72 9.06
N ASP A 80 14.07 -12.52 9.65
CA ASP A 80 13.46 -12.30 10.96
C ASP A 80 11.93 -12.34 10.85
N ASP A 81 11.33 -13.37 11.44
CA ASP A 81 9.88 -13.56 11.47
C ASP A 81 9.14 -12.41 12.18
N THR A 82 9.76 -11.80 13.19
CA THR A 82 9.15 -10.70 13.94
C THR A 82 8.99 -9.47 13.07
N GLU A 83 10.06 -9.07 12.38
CA GLU A 83 10.05 -7.93 11.44
C GLU A 83 9.07 -8.18 10.29
N ARG A 84 9.04 -9.41 9.78
CA ARG A 84 8.14 -9.80 8.70
C ARG A 84 6.66 -9.76 9.12
N LEU A 85 6.34 -10.22 10.32
CA LEU A 85 4.98 -10.14 10.89
C LEU A 85 4.55 -8.70 11.17
N VAL A 86 5.48 -7.82 11.56
CA VAL A 86 5.22 -6.37 11.70
C VAL A 86 4.83 -5.77 10.35
N ILE A 87 5.60 -6.06 9.29
CA ILE A 87 5.26 -5.61 7.92
C ILE A 87 3.90 -6.16 7.49
N SER A 88 3.65 -7.46 7.70
CA SER A 88 2.38 -8.10 7.33
C SER A 88 1.19 -7.41 8.00
N SER A 89 1.21 -7.30 9.33
CA SER A 89 0.11 -6.71 10.11
C SER A 89 -0.16 -5.26 9.72
N ALA A 90 0.91 -4.45 9.61
CA ALA A 90 0.78 -3.07 9.21
C ALA A 90 0.27 -2.92 7.76
N ALA A 91 0.68 -3.79 6.83
CA ALA A 91 0.18 -3.78 5.46
C ALA A 91 -1.34 -4.03 5.40
N GLN A 92 -1.87 -4.91 6.26
CA GLN A 92 -3.32 -5.15 6.35
C GLN A 92 -4.07 -3.91 6.86
N GLU A 93 -3.60 -3.27 7.91
CA GLU A 93 -4.20 -2.05 8.47
C GLU A 93 -4.19 -0.91 7.44
N TRP A 94 -3.06 -0.71 6.77
CA TRP A 94 -2.93 0.30 5.73
C TRP A 94 -3.79 -0.01 4.51
N ALA A 95 -3.92 -1.28 4.11
CA ALA A 95 -4.82 -1.67 3.01
C ALA A 95 -6.26 -1.21 3.30
N GLN A 96 -6.76 -1.43 4.52
CA GLN A 96 -8.10 -0.99 4.92
C GLN A 96 -8.22 0.53 4.92
N ARG A 97 -7.24 1.24 5.51
CA ARG A 97 -7.23 2.70 5.56
C ARG A 97 -7.21 3.32 4.17
N ILE A 98 -6.36 2.85 3.27
CA ILE A 98 -6.27 3.34 1.90
C ILE A 98 -7.54 3.02 1.11
N LEU A 99 -8.13 1.84 1.32
CA LEU A 99 -9.40 1.48 0.68
C LEU A 99 -10.54 2.42 1.12
N GLN A 100 -10.56 2.86 2.38
CA GLN A 100 -11.50 3.90 2.83
C GLN A 100 -11.26 5.23 2.12
N CYS A 101 -10.00 5.67 2.00
CA CYS A 101 -9.63 6.88 1.26
C CYS A 101 -10.04 6.84 -0.22
N SER A 102 -10.13 5.65 -0.83
CA SER A 102 -10.56 5.51 -2.22
C SER A 102 -12.03 5.90 -2.45
N GLY A 103 -12.85 5.85 -1.40
CA GLY A 103 -14.31 6.02 -1.47
C GLY A 103 -15.06 4.86 -2.15
N LEU A 104 -14.38 3.76 -2.53
CA LEU A 104 -15.00 2.62 -3.21
C LEU A 104 -15.99 1.86 -2.31
N LEU A 105 -15.72 1.80 -1.01
CA LEU A 105 -16.62 1.15 -0.03
C LEU A 105 -17.97 1.85 0.10
N ASN A 106 -18.03 3.15 -0.18
CA ASN A 106 -19.25 3.94 -0.07
C ASN A 106 -20.15 3.84 -1.31
N ARG A 107 -19.64 3.31 -2.43
CA ARG A 107 -20.43 3.11 -3.67
C ARG A 107 -21.23 1.81 -3.66
N ALA A 108 -20.95 0.89 -2.73
CA ALA A 108 -21.56 -0.44 -2.68
C ALA A 108 -22.88 -0.51 -1.90
N LYS A 109 -23.50 0.62 -1.55
CA LYS A 109 -24.85 0.64 -0.95
C LYS A 109 -25.90 0.79 -2.07
N PRO A 110 -26.65 -0.27 -2.46
CA PRO A 110 -27.86 -0.05 -3.24
C PRO A 110 -28.92 0.62 -2.35
N ALA A 111 -29.69 1.52 -2.95
CA ALA A 111 -30.89 2.09 -2.36
C ALA A 111 -31.99 1.03 -2.17
#